data_AF-A0A8T2BQ22-F1
#
_entry.id   AF-A0A8T2BQ22-F1
#
_cell.length_a   1.000
_cell.length_b   1.000
_cell.length_c   1.000
_cell.angle_alpha   90.00
_cell.angle_beta   90.00
_cell.angle_gamma   90.00
#
_symmetry.space_group_name_H-M   'P 1'
#
loop_
_entity.id
_entity.type
_entity.pdbx_description
1 polymer ?
#
loop_
_entity_poly.entity_id
_entity_poly.type
_entity_poly.pdbx_seq_one_letter_code
_entity_poly.pdbx_strand_id
1 'polypeptide(L)'
;MFGGSLFKIFNVKEKDVESAAIEYRDLISIHAGNHKGGLKNCLNGDPNRDIRLSMSEQWLETLAKTRRPDLVKFTKWNLLRIYPKTTRFDSYNYDPFVWIDSWCSNGCLQYASNNFKF
;
A
#
# COMPACT_ATOMS: atom_id res chain seq x y z
N MET A 1 18.59 -57.06 -5.13
CA MET A 1 17.21 -56.68 -5.51
C MET A 1 16.97 -55.26 -5.00
N PHE A 2 16.79 -54.32 -5.94
CA PHE A 2 16.27 -52.94 -5.84
C PHE A 2 16.75 -52.06 -4.66
N GLY A 3 17.61 -51.04 -4.78
CA GLY A 3 18.06 -50.31 -5.96
C GLY A 3 17.22 -49.04 -6.24
N GLY A 4 17.29 -48.05 -5.33
CA GLY A 4 17.10 -46.61 -5.63
C GLY A 4 15.68 -46.08 -5.94
N SER A 5 15.55 -44.76 -5.79
CA SER A 5 14.44 -43.90 -6.24
C SER A 5 13.21 -43.74 -5.33
N LEU A 6 13.41 -43.16 -4.14
CA LEU A 6 12.34 -42.41 -3.47
C LEU A 6 12.85 -41.14 -2.76
N PHE A 7 13.87 -40.51 -3.34
CA PHE A 7 14.35 -39.18 -2.92
C PHE A 7 14.70 -38.38 -4.19
N LYS A 8 13.70 -38.22 -5.06
CA LYS A 8 13.80 -37.33 -6.23
C LYS A 8 12.50 -36.55 -6.39
N ILE A 9 12.01 -35.99 -5.29
CA ILE A 9 10.97 -34.99 -5.30
C ILE A 9 11.56 -33.82 -4.48
N PHE A 10 11.66 -32.65 -5.12
CA PHE A 10 12.26 -31.41 -4.61
C PHE A 10 13.80 -31.35 -4.58
N ASN A 11 14.42 -31.43 -5.75
CA ASN A 11 15.64 -30.67 -6.00
C ASN A 11 15.36 -29.69 -7.13
N VAL A 12 14.45 -28.73 -6.88
CA VAL A 12 14.37 -27.52 -7.70
C VAL A 12 15.66 -26.78 -7.40
N LYS A 13 16.54 -26.64 -8.39
CA LYS A 13 17.84 -26.00 -8.21
C LYS A 13 17.57 -24.55 -7.78
N GLU A 14 18.16 -24.09 -6.67
CA GLU A 14 17.99 -22.71 -6.16
C GLU A 14 18.20 -21.64 -7.24
N LYS A 15 19.08 -21.92 -8.22
CA LYS A 15 19.34 -21.07 -9.38
C LYS A 15 18.10 -20.82 -10.25
N ASP A 16 17.21 -21.80 -10.38
CA ASP A 16 15.99 -21.72 -11.19
C ASP A 16 14.88 -20.95 -10.44
N VAL A 17 14.92 -20.95 -9.10
CA VAL A 17 14.00 -20.17 -8.24
C VAL A 17 14.38 -18.69 -8.25
N GLU A 18 15.68 -18.36 -8.22
CA GLU A 18 16.14 -16.98 -8.25
C GLU A 18 15.88 -16.32 -9.63
N SER A 19 16.08 -17.03 -10.73
CA SER A 19 15.73 -16.53 -12.07
C SER A 19 14.24 -16.28 -12.21
N ALA A 20 13.40 -17.23 -11.75
CA ALA A 20 11.95 -17.07 -11.75
C ALA A 20 11.48 -15.91 -10.84
N ALA A 21 12.16 -15.67 -9.72
CA ALA A 21 11.87 -14.54 -8.84
C ALA A 21 12.21 -13.19 -9.49
N ILE A 22 13.29 -13.10 -10.28
CA ILE A 22 13.65 -11.90 -11.05
C ILE A 22 12.61 -11.64 -12.14
N GLU A 23 12.28 -12.66 -12.94
CA GLU A 23 11.27 -12.55 -14.00
C GLU A 23 9.92 -12.09 -13.44
N TYR A 24 9.50 -12.62 -12.28
CA TYR A 24 8.28 -12.19 -11.61
C TYR A 24 8.33 -10.73 -11.11
N ARG A 25 9.49 -10.27 -10.61
CA ARG A 25 9.66 -8.88 -10.16
C ARG A 25 9.54 -7.89 -11.31
N ASP A 26 10.02 -8.25 -12.50
CA ASP A 26 9.98 -7.40 -13.69
C ASP A 26 8.55 -7.23 -14.24
N LEU A 27 7.63 -8.16 -13.91
CA LEU A 27 6.20 -8.03 -14.22
C LEU A 27 5.48 -6.98 -13.35
N ILE A 28 6.08 -6.52 -12.25
CA ILE A 28 5.46 -5.57 -11.32
C ILE A 28 5.75 -4.14 -11.78
N SER A 29 4.83 -3.54 -12.54
CA SER A 29 4.97 -2.16 -13.03
C SER A 29 4.96 -1.11 -11.91
N ILE A 30 4.09 -1.28 -10.90
CA ILE A 30 3.99 -0.35 -9.77
C ILE A 30 4.62 -0.99 -8.55
N HIS A 31 5.84 -0.54 -8.25
CA HIS A 31 6.61 -1.07 -7.13
C HIS A 31 6.07 -0.61 -5.79
N ALA A 32 6.20 -1.48 -4.79
CA ALA A 32 5.89 -1.12 -3.41
C ALA A 32 6.91 -0.10 -2.88
N GLY A 33 6.42 1.03 -2.39
CA GLY A 33 7.22 1.99 -1.66
C GLY A 33 7.48 1.52 -0.23
N ASN A 34 8.66 1.84 0.29
CA ASN A 34 8.99 1.56 1.69
C ASN A 34 8.74 2.81 2.55
N HIS A 35 8.14 2.64 3.72
CA HIS A 35 7.93 3.71 4.70
C HIS A 35 9.21 4.11 5.47
N LYS A 36 10.40 3.99 4.87
CA LYS A 36 11.68 4.24 5.56
C LYS A 36 11.68 5.68 6.10
N GLY A 37 11.66 5.85 7.42
CA GLY A 37 11.55 7.15 8.09
C GLY A 37 10.22 7.46 8.79
N GLY A 38 9.30 6.48 8.87
CA GLY A 38 8.07 6.59 9.67
C GLY A 38 7.05 7.59 9.12
N LEU A 39 6.12 8.01 9.99
CA LEU A 39 4.96 8.85 9.62
C LEU A 39 5.35 10.17 8.93
N LYS A 40 6.52 10.73 9.26
CA LYS A 40 7.00 12.02 8.73
C LYS A 40 7.52 11.95 7.29
N ASN A 41 8.10 10.83 6.88
CA ASN A 41 8.72 10.72 5.56
C ASN A 41 7.97 9.77 4.62
N CYS A 42 6.95 9.06 5.10
CA CYS A 42 6.25 8.05 4.32
C CYS A 42 5.57 8.55 3.04
N LEU A 43 5.08 9.79 3.03
CA LEU A 43 4.42 10.41 1.88
C LEU A 43 5.37 11.23 1.00
N ASN A 44 6.64 11.36 1.40
CA ASN A 44 7.67 12.07 0.65
C ASN A 44 8.31 11.09 -0.34
N GLY A 45 7.57 10.76 -1.40
CA GLY A 45 8.07 9.96 -2.53
C GLY A 45 8.85 10.80 -3.54
N ASP A 46 9.67 10.13 -4.34
CA ASP A 46 10.26 10.73 -5.54
C ASP A 46 9.13 11.14 -6.50
N PRO A 47 9.02 12.42 -6.89
CA PRO A 47 7.97 12.88 -7.81
C PRO A 47 8.06 12.25 -9.20
N ASN A 48 9.18 11.61 -9.56
CA ASN A 48 9.38 10.96 -10.86
C ASN A 48 9.05 9.46 -10.83
N ARG A 49 8.63 8.91 -9.70
CA ARG A 49 8.35 7.49 -9.57
C ARG A 49 7.02 7.24 -8.88
N ASP A 50 6.12 6.62 -9.62
CA ASP A 50 4.86 6.12 -9.06
C ASP A 50 5.14 4.93 -8.15
N ILE A 51 4.72 5.04 -6.90
CA ILE A 51 4.86 3.99 -5.90
C ILE A 51 3.51 3.58 -5.33
N ARG A 52 3.43 2.34 -4.86
CA ARG A 52 2.31 1.87 -4.04
C ARG A 52 2.72 1.81 -2.58
N LEU A 53 2.01 2.50 -1.70
CA LEU A 53 2.17 2.35 -0.25
C LEU A 53 1.05 1.49 0.32
N SER A 54 1.38 0.68 1.33
CA SER A 54 0.41 -0.08 2.11
C SER A 54 0.46 0.34 3.57
N MET A 55 -0.68 0.64 4.18
CA MET A 55 -0.78 1.03 5.58
C MET A 55 -2.09 0.59 6.23
N SER A 56 -2.11 0.54 7.56
CA SER A 56 -3.31 0.20 8.31
C SER A 56 -4.30 1.37 8.37
N GLU A 57 -5.58 1.05 8.52
CA GLU A 57 -6.67 1.98 8.82
C GLU A 57 -6.30 3.00 9.92
N GLN A 58 -5.77 2.55 11.06
CA GLN A 58 -5.38 3.43 12.18
C GLN A 58 -4.30 4.45 11.79
N TRP A 59 -3.39 4.02 10.91
CA TRP A 59 -2.31 4.88 10.43
C TRP A 59 -2.84 5.93 9.47
N LEU A 60 -3.76 5.54 8.58
CA LEU A 60 -4.48 6.45 7.70
C LEU A 60 -5.26 7.49 8.49
N GLU A 61 -6.01 7.10 9.52
CA GLU A 61 -6.75 8.03 10.38
C GLU A 61 -5.83 9.07 11.03
N THR A 62 -4.65 8.63 11.50
CA THR A 62 -3.66 9.52 12.12
C THR A 62 -3.04 10.47 11.09
N LEU A 63 -2.70 9.98 9.90
CA LEU A 63 -2.21 10.81 8.79
C LEU A 63 -3.28 11.80 8.32
N ALA A 64 -4.51 11.35 8.17
CA ALA A 64 -5.64 12.18 7.82
C ALA A 64 -5.89 13.25 8.89
N LYS A 65 -5.55 13.04 10.17
CA LYS A 65 -5.67 14.10 11.19
C LYS A 65 -4.51 15.11 11.16
N THR A 66 -3.29 14.63 10.90
CA THR A 66 -2.05 15.41 11.11
C THR A 66 -1.44 16.00 9.84
N ARG A 67 -1.58 15.32 8.69
CA ARG A 67 -0.86 15.62 7.43
C ARG A 67 -1.74 15.48 6.18
N ARG A 68 -2.97 16.00 6.23
CA ARG A 68 -3.94 15.95 5.10
C ARG A 68 -3.35 16.40 3.76
N PRO A 69 -2.67 17.57 3.64
CA PRO A 69 -2.21 18.07 2.34
C PRO A 69 -1.22 17.11 1.67
N ASP A 70 -0.34 16.50 2.46
CA ASP A 70 0.65 15.54 1.98
C ASP A 70 -0.03 14.27 1.48
N LEU A 71 -1.09 13.82 2.17
CA LEU A 71 -1.87 12.66 1.75
C LEU A 71 -2.54 12.89 0.39
N VAL A 72 -3.14 14.08 0.17
CA VAL A 72 -3.74 14.46 -1.12
C VAL A 72 -2.69 14.52 -2.22
N LYS A 73 -1.54 15.14 -1.92
CA LYS A 73 -0.45 15.29 -2.89
C LYS A 73 0.10 13.92 -3.30
N PHE A 74 0.21 13.01 -2.34
CA PHE A 74 0.65 11.65 -2.58
C PHE A 74 -0.32 10.88 -3.49
N THR A 75 -1.62 10.86 -3.17
CA THR A 75 -2.62 10.05 -3.90
C THR A 75 -2.96 10.55 -5.30
N LYS A 76 -2.49 11.74 -5.71
CA LYS A 76 -2.62 12.22 -7.09
C LYS A 76 -1.87 11.37 -8.12
N TRP A 77 -0.71 10.86 -7.74
CA TRP A 77 0.21 10.13 -8.63
C TRP A 77 0.56 8.74 -8.11
N ASN A 78 0.31 8.48 -6.82
CA ASN A 78 0.69 7.24 -6.16
C ASN A 78 -0.52 6.45 -5.68
N LEU A 79 -0.35 5.13 -5.56
CA LEU A 79 -1.39 4.24 -5.08
C LEU A 79 -1.27 4.02 -3.57
N LEU A 80 -2.41 4.12 -2.88
CA LEU A 80 -2.51 3.84 -1.45
C LEU A 80 -3.39 2.60 -1.23
N ARG A 81 -2.81 1.57 -0.63
CA ARG A 81 -3.49 0.34 -0.21
C ARG A 81 -3.76 0.41 1.29
N ILE A 82 -5.03 0.35 1.67
CA ILE A 82 -5.46 0.35 3.06
C ILE A 82 -5.90 -1.05 3.45
N TYR A 83 -5.41 -1.54 4.59
CA TYR A 83 -5.84 -2.80 5.17
C TYR A 83 -6.51 -2.58 6.54
N PRO A 84 -7.52 -3.42 6.88
CA PRO A 84 -8.21 -3.32 8.15
C PRO A 84 -7.24 -3.53 9.32
N LYS A 85 -7.50 -2.88 10.45
CA LYS A 85 -6.75 -3.12 11.69
C LYS A 85 -6.87 -4.59 12.12
N THR A 86 -5.79 -5.15 12.66
CA THR A 86 -5.72 -6.56 13.12
C THR A 86 -6.75 -6.91 14.18
N THR A 87 -7.29 -5.93 14.91
CA THR A 87 -8.28 -6.16 15.97
C THR A 87 -9.70 -6.46 15.47
N ARG A 88 -9.93 -6.40 14.15
CA ARG A 88 -11.21 -6.78 13.50
C ARG A 88 -11.28 -8.31 13.33
N PHE A 89 -11.37 -9.04 14.44
CA PHE A 89 -11.48 -10.51 14.44
C PHE A 89 -12.82 -11.01 13.87
N ASP A 90 -13.83 -10.15 13.91
CA ASP A 90 -15.18 -10.35 13.40
C ASP A 90 -15.32 -10.07 11.90
N SER A 91 -14.22 -9.73 11.21
CA SER A 91 -14.19 -9.38 9.78
C SER A 91 -15.06 -8.18 9.39
N TYR A 92 -15.55 -7.36 10.33
CA TYR A 92 -16.23 -6.13 9.98
C TYR A 92 -15.27 -5.16 9.30
N ASN A 93 -15.72 -4.57 8.20
CA ASN A 93 -14.89 -3.71 7.38
C ASN A 93 -14.80 -2.28 7.98
N TYR A 94 -13.81 -1.53 7.51
CA TYR A 94 -13.69 -0.10 7.79
C TYR A 94 -14.62 0.70 6.87
N ASP A 95 -14.95 1.91 7.30
CA ASP A 95 -15.61 2.87 6.42
C ASP A 95 -14.59 3.48 5.45
N PRO A 96 -14.72 3.29 4.13
CA PRO A 96 -13.78 3.86 3.16
C PRO A 96 -13.77 5.39 3.16
N PHE A 97 -14.78 6.06 3.72
CA PHE A 97 -14.88 7.52 3.81
C PHE A 97 -14.32 8.09 5.12
N VAL A 98 -13.85 7.27 6.06
CA VAL A 98 -13.35 7.73 7.38
C VAL A 98 -12.26 8.82 7.27
N TRP A 99 -11.43 8.73 6.23
CA TRP A 99 -10.40 9.72 5.98
C TRP A 99 -10.97 10.97 5.31
N ILE A 100 -11.96 10.87 4.42
CA ILE A 100 -12.62 12.00 3.73
C ILE A 100 -13.52 12.79 4.69
N ASP A 101 -14.26 12.13 5.57
CA ASP A 101 -15.15 12.80 6.52
C ASP A 101 -14.36 13.60 7.56
N SER A 102 -13.20 13.07 7.98
CA SER A 102 -12.24 13.83 8.78
C SER A 102 -11.75 15.10 8.07
N TRP A 103 -11.89 15.22 6.74
CA TRP A 103 -11.60 16.45 6.01
C TRP A 103 -12.75 17.45 6.14
N CYS A 104 -14.00 16.97 6.05
CA CYS A 104 -15.18 17.82 6.10
C CYS A 104 -15.41 18.41 7.50
N SER A 105 -15.15 17.65 8.57
CA SER A 105 -15.43 18.08 9.96
C SER A 105 -14.52 19.21 10.48
N ASN A 106 -13.39 19.49 9.83
CA ASN A 106 -12.46 20.56 10.24
C ASN A 106 -12.63 21.87 9.45
N GLY A 107 -13.80 22.09 8.83
CA GLY A 107 -14.19 23.40 8.28
C GLY A 107 -13.69 23.71 6.87
N CYS A 108 -13.37 22.72 6.04
CA CYS A 108 -12.84 22.92 4.69
C CYS A 108 -13.83 22.64 3.54
N LEU A 109 -15.14 22.72 3.78
CA LEU A 109 -16.17 22.54 2.74
C LEU A 109 -16.12 23.58 1.61
N GLN A 110 -15.38 24.68 1.75
CA GLN A 110 -15.28 25.69 0.69
C GLN A 110 -14.38 25.31 -0.49
N TYR A 111 -13.47 24.35 -0.35
CA TYR A 111 -12.49 24.06 -1.43
C TYR A 111 -12.91 22.93 -2.39
N ALA A 112 -13.79 22.02 -1.96
CA ALA A 112 -14.21 20.86 -2.77
C ALA A 112 -15.43 21.13 -3.66
N SER A 113 -16.27 22.11 -3.30
CA SER A 113 -17.49 22.43 -4.06
C SER A 113 -17.24 22.96 -5.48
N ASN A 114 -16.04 23.47 -5.78
CA ASN A 114 -15.80 24.21 -7.02
C ASN A 114 -15.10 23.43 -8.14
N ASN A 115 -14.65 22.18 -7.93
CA ASN A 115 -13.82 21.51 -8.95
C ASN A 115 -14.07 20.00 -9.17
N PHE A 116 -15.13 19.42 -8.61
CA PHE A 116 -15.57 18.07 -9.01
C PHE A 116 -16.99 18.15 -9.57
N LYS A 117 -17.09 18.45 -10.86
CA LYS A 117 -18.22 18.03 -11.69
C LYS A 117 -17.74 16.84 -12.52
N PHE A 118 -18.47 15.73 -12.43
CA PHE A 118 -18.34 14.60 -13.35
C PHE A 118 -18.75 15.02 -14.77
#